data_AF-A0A9E3VRW7-F1
#
_entry.id   AF-A0A9E3VRW7-F1
#
_cell.length_a   1.000
_cell.length_b   1.000
_cell.length_c   1.000
_cell.angle_alpha   90.00
_cell.angle_beta   90.00
_cell.angle_gamma   90.00
#
_symmetry.space_group_name_H-M   'P 1'
#
loop_
_entity.id
_entity.type
_entity.pdbx_description
1 polymer ?
#
loop_
_entity_poly.entity_id
_entity_poly.type
_entity_poly.pdbx_seq_one_letter_code
_entity_poly.pdbx_strand_id
1 'polypeptide(L)'
;LPARVGHYTSTMLDGITEQSDLMWSGCGPQKILLSFRFNRDLYPNPDADAEPETLWPQIAPRLFPDLRGQYDFENLLDYTGITVAELTQSLWEFVWRGRVSNDTFGSLRKGIETKFKPIETAKRMAAPTSAGMRGRFNAWKSSRAYPGHWYVLPEIQADMDALDEEELNQERIRVLVGRYGVLFREVLAQELPCMRWGALFKTLRRMELAGELVTGYFFEDIPGLQFTTSAALETFLGPMPEESIFWLNATDPASFCGSELPALKETLPRRLQGTHIVYHGARLVIVSKGNGKELEIRVPVESLDLPDYFGFMEHLLARSFMPLPSIAIETINGERAASSPYLSILESLFEVAADWNKVTAYKRA
;
A
#
# COMPACT_ATOMS: atom_id res chain seq x y z
N LEU A 1 3.29 7.49 -4.44
CA LEU A 1 3.10 7.09 -5.87
C LEU A 1 3.33 8.23 -6.85
N PRO A 2 2.69 9.41 -6.72
CA PRO A 2 2.87 10.49 -7.70
C PRO A 2 4.32 10.99 -7.84
N ALA A 3 5.10 10.89 -6.77
CA ALA A 3 6.54 11.15 -6.76
C ALA A 3 7.38 10.22 -7.67
N ARG A 4 6.91 9.00 -7.92
CA ARG A 4 7.67 7.94 -8.62
C ARG A 4 7.09 7.62 -10.00
N VAL A 5 5.77 7.77 -10.16
CA VAL A 5 5.05 7.50 -11.40
C VAL A 5 4.18 8.72 -11.71
N GLY A 6 4.63 9.51 -12.68
CA GLY A 6 3.88 10.67 -13.16
C GLY A 6 2.54 10.25 -13.76
N HIS A 7 1.49 11.03 -13.50
CA HIS A 7 0.13 10.81 -14.02
C HIS A 7 -0.41 9.38 -13.82
N TYR A 8 -0.04 8.74 -12.71
CA TYR A 8 -0.51 7.39 -12.38
C TYR A 8 -2.04 7.29 -12.46
N THR A 9 -2.52 6.31 -13.24
CA THR A 9 -3.91 5.87 -13.27
C THR A 9 -4.00 4.42 -12.82
N SER A 10 -5.14 4.02 -12.24
CA SER A 10 -5.37 2.62 -11.83
C SER A 10 -5.20 1.63 -12.99
N THR A 11 -5.50 2.06 -14.22
CA THR A 11 -5.34 1.25 -15.44
C THR A 11 -3.89 0.88 -15.75
N MET A 12 -2.90 1.67 -15.29
CA MET A 12 -1.49 1.32 -15.47
C MET A 12 -1.13 0.07 -14.65
N LEU A 13 -1.61 -0.01 -13.40
CA LEU A 13 -1.38 -1.17 -12.55
C LEU A 13 -2.14 -2.40 -13.08
N ASP A 14 -3.38 -2.20 -13.53
CA ASP A 14 -4.16 -3.27 -14.18
C ASP A 14 -3.39 -3.82 -15.40
N GLY A 15 -2.90 -2.94 -16.28
CA GLY A 15 -2.14 -3.32 -17.47
C GLY A 15 -0.84 -4.07 -17.16
N ILE A 16 -0.07 -3.64 -16.15
CA ILE A 16 1.13 -4.37 -15.71
C ILE A 16 0.77 -5.77 -15.21
N THR A 17 -0.34 -5.91 -14.50
CA THR A 17 -0.79 -7.22 -13.96
C THR A 17 -1.20 -8.18 -15.08
N GLU A 18 -1.82 -7.65 -16.14
CA GLU A 18 -2.21 -8.43 -17.31
C GLU A 18 -1.03 -8.79 -18.22
N GLN A 19 -0.02 -7.91 -18.32
CA GLN A 19 1.10 -8.04 -19.25
C GLN A 19 2.35 -8.67 -18.63
N SER A 20 2.40 -8.84 -17.31
CA SER A 20 3.56 -9.36 -16.58
C SER A 20 3.17 -10.48 -15.61
N ASP A 21 4.17 -11.06 -14.97
CA ASP A 21 3.98 -12.05 -13.91
C ASP A 21 3.71 -11.42 -12.53
N LEU A 22 3.36 -10.14 -12.48
CA LEU A 22 2.98 -9.48 -11.22
C LEU A 22 1.70 -10.12 -10.68
N MET A 23 1.76 -10.56 -9.43
CA MET A 23 0.61 -11.07 -8.69
C MET A 23 0.49 -10.37 -7.33
N TRP A 24 -0.69 -10.49 -6.74
CA TRP A 24 -0.91 -10.13 -5.34
C TRP A 24 -1.34 -11.36 -4.54
N SER A 25 -1.03 -11.39 -3.26
CA SER A 25 -1.50 -12.41 -2.32
C SER A 25 -1.70 -11.77 -0.95
N GLY A 26 -2.53 -12.35 -0.08
CA GLY A 26 -2.59 -11.87 1.29
C GLY A 26 -1.39 -12.34 2.11
N CYS A 27 -1.01 -11.51 3.08
CA CYS A 27 0.07 -11.78 4.05
C CYS A 27 -0.36 -11.36 5.46
N GLY A 28 -1.61 -11.69 5.80
CA GLY A 28 -2.30 -11.30 7.03
C GLY A 28 -3.55 -10.45 6.79
N PRO A 29 -4.32 -10.16 7.86
CA PRO A 29 -5.60 -9.47 7.74
C PRO A 29 -5.50 -8.10 7.06
N GLN A 30 -6.19 -7.94 5.93
CA GLN A 30 -6.21 -6.72 5.11
C GLN A 30 -4.81 -6.24 4.67
N LYS A 31 -3.84 -7.15 4.60
CA LYS A 31 -2.50 -6.89 4.08
C LYS A 31 -2.28 -7.72 2.84
N ILE A 32 -1.76 -7.07 1.80
CA ILE A 32 -1.39 -7.72 0.56
C ILE A 32 0.11 -7.62 0.35
N LEU A 33 0.66 -8.67 -0.22
CA LEU A 33 1.99 -8.73 -0.80
C LEU A 33 1.87 -8.56 -2.30
N LEU A 34 2.71 -7.71 -2.88
CA LEU A 34 2.93 -7.65 -4.33
C LEU A 34 4.25 -8.34 -4.64
N SER A 35 4.21 -9.31 -5.54
CA SER A 35 5.41 -10.05 -5.96
C SER A 35 5.25 -10.56 -7.38
N PHE A 36 6.36 -10.79 -8.07
CA PHE A 36 6.31 -11.59 -9.29
C PHE A 36 6.12 -13.06 -8.92
N ARG A 37 5.43 -13.82 -9.78
CA ARG A 37 5.15 -15.24 -9.53
C ARG A 37 6.38 -16.06 -9.13
N PHE A 38 7.50 -15.81 -9.80
CA PHE A 38 8.79 -16.50 -9.56
C PHE A 38 9.49 -16.09 -8.27
N ASN A 39 9.13 -14.95 -7.67
CA ASN A 39 9.70 -14.45 -6.41
C ASN A 39 8.85 -14.78 -5.20
N ARG A 40 7.78 -15.57 -5.36
CA ARG A 40 6.81 -15.80 -4.28
C ARG A 40 7.45 -16.48 -3.07
N ASP A 41 8.39 -17.40 -3.29
CA ASP A 41 9.06 -18.17 -2.23
C ASP A 41 9.97 -17.28 -1.36
N LEU A 42 10.32 -16.08 -1.85
CA LEU A 42 11.04 -15.09 -1.03
C LEU A 42 10.18 -14.57 0.12
N TYR A 43 8.85 -14.64 0.02
CA TYR A 43 7.90 -14.01 0.94
C TYR A 43 6.93 -15.02 1.58
N PRO A 44 7.43 -15.96 2.42
CA PRO A 44 6.55 -16.86 3.14
C PRO A 44 5.57 -16.06 4.01
N ASN A 45 4.30 -16.44 4.00
CA ASN A 45 3.29 -15.80 4.83
C ASN A 45 3.42 -16.34 6.27
N PRO A 46 3.80 -15.51 7.26
CA PRO A 46 3.97 -15.98 8.63
C PRO A 46 2.67 -16.47 9.28
N ASP A 47 1.51 -16.01 8.78
CA ASP A 47 0.20 -16.41 9.27
C ASP A 47 -0.36 -17.65 8.55
N ALA A 48 0.35 -18.21 7.55
CA ALA A 48 -0.10 -19.41 6.84
C ALA A 48 -0.07 -20.67 7.73
N ASP A 49 0.76 -20.66 8.78
CA ASP A 49 0.97 -21.79 9.70
C ASP A 49 0.10 -21.69 10.97
N ALA A 50 -0.73 -20.65 11.09
CA ALA A 50 -1.55 -20.40 12.27
C ALA A 50 -2.76 -21.34 12.41
N GLU A 51 -3.18 -22.02 11.33
CA GLU A 51 -4.10 -23.15 11.42
C GLU A 51 -3.36 -24.47 11.35
N PRO A 52 -3.89 -25.55 11.98
CA PRO A 52 -3.40 -26.87 11.68
C PRO A 52 -3.58 -27.08 10.17
N GLU A 53 -2.46 -27.34 9.50
CA GLU A 53 -2.29 -27.63 8.06
C GLU A 53 -3.35 -28.61 7.51
N THR A 54 -4.01 -29.35 8.39
CA THR A 54 -5.06 -30.34 8.13
C THR A 54 -6.41 -29.81 7.65
N LEU A 55 -6.75 -28.52 7.84
CA LEU A 55 -8.07 -27.99 7.47
C LEU A 55 -8.16 -27.53 6.01
N TRP A 56 -7.12 -26.89 5.47
CA TRP A 56 -7.14 -26.37 4.09
C TRP A 56 -7.37 -27.47 3.04
N PRO A 57 -6.72 -28.64 3.09
CA PRO A 57 -6.98 -29.74 2.15
C PRO A 57 -8.43 -30.24 2.15
N GLN A 58 -9.18 -30.02 3.23
CA GLN A 58 -10.59 -30.42 3.33
C GLN A 58 -11.54 -29.32 2.81
N ILE A 59 -11.13 -28.06 2.91
CA ILE A 59 -11.94 -26.89 2.53
C ILE A 59 -11.73 -26.54 1.05
N ALA A 60 -10.49 -26.60 0.56
CA ALA A 60 -10.16 -26.18 -0.79
C ALA A 60 -10.99 -26.92 -1.87
N PRO A 61 -11.19 -28.25 -1.81
CA PRO A 61 -12.03 -28.97 -2.78
C PRO A 61 -13.52 -28.69 -2.64
N ARG A 62 -13.98 -28.07 -1.54
CA ARG A 62 -15.37 -27.62 -1.38
C ARG A 62 -15.60 -26.23 -1.95
N LEU A 63 -14.54 -25.41 -2.01
CA LEU A 63 -14.60 -24.06 -2.57
C LEU A 63 -14.27 -24.04 -4.06
N PHE A 64 -13.35 -24.88 -4.53
CA PHE A 64 -12.85 -24.89 -5.90
C PHE A 64 -13.08 -26.26 -6.57
N PRO A 65 -13.66 -26.30 -7.78
CA PRO A 65 -13.84 -27.55 -8.52
C PRO A 65 -12.53 -28.29 -8.84
N ASP A 66 -11.49 -27.54 -9.24
CA ASP A 66 -10.12 -28.00 -9.43
C ASP A 66 -9.16 -26.98 -8.80
N LEU A 67 -8.22 -27.44 -7.99
CA LEU A 67 -7.23 -26.59 -7.31
C LEU A 67 -6.23 -25.96 -8.27
N ARG A 68 -6.12 -26.47 -9.50
CA ARG A 68 -5.27 -25.90 -10.56
C ARG A 68 -6.01 -24.92 -11.47
N GLY A 69 -7.33 -24.85 -11.34
CA GLY A 69 -8.19 -24.00 -12.15
C GLY A 69 -8.24 -22.56 -11.66
N GLN A 70 -8.78 -21.69 -12.52
CA GLN A 70 -9.15 -20.32 -12.19
C GLN A 70 -10.64 -20.15 -12.52
N TYR A 71 -11.38 -19.53 -11.61
CA TYR A 71 -12.84 -19.45 -11.71
C TYR A 71 -13.32 -18.04 -11.39
N ASP A 72 -14.23 -17.52 -12.21
CA ASP A 72 -14.94 -16.30 -11.81
C ASP A 72 -15.83 -16.55 -10.57
N PHE A 73 -16.30 -15.46 -9.98
CA PHE A 73 -17.10 -15.54 -8.76
C PHE A 73 -18.45 -16.28 -8.96
N GLU A 74 -19.03 -16.22 -10.16
CA GLU A 74 -20.34 -16.84 -10.45
C GLU A 74 -20.22 -18.36 -10.54
N ASN A 75 -19.20 -18.87 -11.24
CA ASN A 75 -18.92 -20.30 -11.32
C ASN A 75 -18.63 -20.92 -9.95
N LEU A 76 -17.88 -20.22 -9.09
CA LEU A 76 -17.66 -20.66 -7.71
C LEU A 76 -18.96 -20.69 -6.90
N LEU A 77 -19.84 -19.71 -7.10
CA LEU A 77 -21.13 -19.66 -6.40
C LEU A 77 -22.04 -20.83 -6.83
N ASP A 78 -22.09 -21.12 -8.13
CA ASP A 78 -22.88 -22.23 -8.68
C ASP A 78 -22.33 -23.59 -8.24
N TYR A 79 -21.01 -23.74 -8.15
CA TYR A 79 -20.35 -24.95 -7.67
C TYR A 79 -20.58 -25.20 -6.18
N THR A 80 -20.39 -24.17 -5.35
CA THR A 80 -20.46 -24.28 -3.88
C THR A 80 -21.89 -24.36 -3.37
N GLY A 81 -22.85 -23.73 -4.06
CA GLY A 81 -24.25 -23.62 -3.62
C GLY A 81 -24.46 -22.79 -2.35
N ILE A 82 -23.43 -22.08 -1.86
CA ILE A 82 -23.50 -21.22 -0.67
C ILE A 82 -23.98 -19.82 -1.04
N THR A 83 -24.24 -18.98 -0.04
CA THR A 83 -24.66 -17.59 -0.29
C THR A 83 -23.50 -16.72 -0.77
N VAL A 84 -23.81 -15.62 -1.47
CA VAL A 84 -22.81 -14.61 -1.89
C VAL A 84 -22.00 -14.09 -0.70
N ALA A 85 -22.64 -13.93 0.45
CA ALA A 85 -21.99 -13.45 1.65
C ALA A 85 -20.99 -14.46 2.21
N GLU A 86 -21.38 -15.74 2.31
CA GLU A 86 -20.51 -16.82 2.76
C GLU A 86 -19.32 -17.04 1.81
N LEU A 87 -19.55 -17.01 0.50
CA LEU A 87 -18.47 -17.14 -0.49
C LEU A 87 -17.49 -15.96 -0.41
N THR A 88 -18.02 -14.73 -0.35
CA THR A 88 -17.19 -13.52 -0.20
C THR A 88 -16.33 -13.59 1.07
N GLN A 89 -16.94 -13.97 2.20
CA GLN A 89 -16.23 -14.10 3.46
C GLN A 89 -15.14 -15.18 3.38
N SER A 90 -15.47 -16.35 2.83
CA SER A 90 -14.53 -17.47 2.70
C SER A 90 -13.33 -17.11 1.80
N LEU A 91 -13.58 -16.49 0.64
CA LEU A 91 -12.51 -16.07 -0.26
C LEU A 91 -11.58 -15.06 0.41
N TRP A 92 -12.11 -14.02 1.06
CA TRP A 92 -11.26 -13.04 1.76
C TRP A 92 -10.50 -13.65 2.93
N GLU A 93 -11.12 -14.55 3.69
CA GLU A 93 -10.43 -15.29 4.76
C GLU A 93 -9.22 -16.06 4.23
N PHE A 94 -9.38 -16.82 3.14
CA PHE A 94 -8.27 -17.58 2.56
C PHE A 94 -7.28 -16.73 1.75
N VAL A 95 -7.71 -15.55 1.27
CA VAL A 95 -6.79 -14.53 0.77
C VAL A 95 -5.85 -14.08 1.88
N TRP A 96 -6.36 -13.68 3.05
CA TRP A 96 -5.52 -13.18 4.15
C TRP A 96 -4.55 -14.23 4.69
N ARG A 97 -4.91 -15.51 4.55
CA ARG A 97 -4.05 -16.66 4.85
C ARG A 97 -3.05 -17.00 3.74
N GLY A 98 -3.08 -16.30 2.61
CA GLY A 98 -2.16 -16.52 1.48
C GLY A 98 -2.42 -17.81 0.72
N ARG A 99 -3.63 -18.37 0.79
CA ARG A 99 -4.03 -19.63 0.13
C ARG A 99 -4.83 -19.41 -1.15
N VAL A 100 -5.53 -18.29 -1.24
CA VAL A 100 -6.33 -17.91 -2.42
C VAL A 100 -5.86 -16.54 -2.91
N SER A 101 -5.92 -16.34 -4.23
CA SER A 101 -5.75 -15.03 -4.83
C SER A 101 -6.71 -14.84 -6.01
N ASN A 102 -6.68 -13.66 -6.63
CA ASN A 102 -7.39 -13.32 -7.84
C ASN A 102 -6.47 -12.59 -8.81
N ASP A 103 -6.72 -12.74 -10.09
CA ASP A 103 -5.84 -12.28 -11.17
C ASP A 103 -5.93 -10.77 -11.47
N THR A 104 -6.89 -10.05 -10.88
CA THR A 104 -7.09 -8.62 -11.13
C THR A 104 -7.11 -7.78 -9.86
N PHE A 105 -6.55 -6.57 -9.94
CA PHE A 105 -6.72 -5.55 -8.91
C PHE A 105 -8.15 -5.01 -8.82
N GLY A 106 -9.01 -5.29 -9.81
CA GLY A 106 -10.42 -4.96 -9.75
C GLY A 106 -11.11 -5.59 -8.55
N SER A 107 -10.76 -6.82 -8.19
CA SER A 107 -11.31 -7.52 -7.02
C SER A 107 -10.84 -6.91 -5.70
N LEU A 108 -9.57 -6.51 -5.61
CA LEU A 108 -9.04 -5.76 -4.46
C LEU A 108 -9.72 -4.40 -4.31
N ARG A 109 -9.85 -3.64 -5.40
CA ARG A 109 -10.53 -2.33 -5.39
C ARG A 109 -11.96 -2.46 -4.90
N LYS A 110 -12.71 -3.43 -5.43
CA LYS A 110 -14.06 -3.73 -4.95
C LYS A 110 -14.07 -4.13 -3.47
N GLY A 111 -13.11 -4.95 -3.04
CA GLY A 111 -12.93 -5.30 -1.63
C GLY A 111 -12.69 -4.07 -0.75
N ILE A 112 -11.85 -3.13 -1.17
CA ILE A 112 -11.59 -1.88 -0.43
C ILE A 112 -12.86 -1.04 -0.30
N GLU A 113 -13.65 -0.90 -1.37
CA GLU A 113 -14.92 -0.17 -1.36
C GLU A 113 -15.92 -0.77 -0.35
N THR A 114 -15.95 -2.10 -0.22
CA THR A 114 -16.83 -2.82 0.71
C THR A 114 -16.20 -3.09 2.07
N LYS A 115 -14.97 -2.62 2.31
CA LYS A 115 -14.14 -2.93 3.49
C LYS A 115 -13.96 -4.44 3.72
N PHE A 116 -13.89 -5.20 2.63
CA PHE A 116 -13.77 -6.66 2.58
C PHE A 116 -14.89 -7.38 3.33
N LYS A 117 -16.05 -6.72 3.45
CA LYS A 117 -17.25 -7.31 4.03
C LYS A 117 -18.21 -7.73 2.94
N PRO A 118 -19.00 -8.78 3.18
CA PRO A 118 -20.16 -9.08 2.35
C PRO A 118 -21.02 -7.84 2.17
N ILE A 119 -21.38 -7.54 0.93
CA ILE A 119 -22.46 -6.58 0.67
C ILE A 119 -23.74 -7.30 1.11
N GLU A 120 -24.22 -6.98 2.31
CA GLU A 120 -25.55 -7.37 2.72
C GLU A 120 -26.52 -6.69 1.75
N THR A 121 -27.05 -7.43 0.77
CA THR A 121 -28.26 -7.02 0.07
C THR A 121 -29.29 -6.70 1.13
N ALA A 122 -29.65 -5.41 1.22
CA ALA A 122 -30.53 -4.87 2.24
C ALA A 122 -31.64 -5.85 2.60
N LYS A 123 -31.72 -6.18 3.90
CA LYS A 123 -32.82 -6.91 4.53
C LYS A 123 -34.13 -6.59 3.83
N ARG A 124 -34.89 -7.63 3.47
CA ARG A 124 -36.31 -7.56 3.09
C ARG A 124 -37.06 -6.70 4.11
N MET A 125 -37.28 -5.41 3.83
CA MET A 125 -38.29 -4.60 4.51
C MET A 125 -38.92 -3.63 3.50
N ALA A 126 -40.26 -3.69 3.44
CA ALA A 126 -41.21 -2.89 2.66
C ALA A 126 -41.35 -3.16 1.14
N ALA A 127 -42.62 -3.19 0.72
CA ALA A 127 -43.15 -3.60 -0.59
C ALA A 127 -42.62 -2.77 -1.78
N PRO A 128 -42.58 -3.34 -3.00
CA PRO A 128 -41.91 -2.72 -4.15
C PRO A 128 -42.78 -1.66 -4.84
N THR A 129 -42.20 -0.48 -5.13
CA THR A 129 -42.67 0.42 -6.20
C THR A 129 -41.82 0.20 -7.47
N SER A 130 -42.45 0.34 -8.64
CA SER A 130 -41.92 -0.05 -9.96
C SER A 130 -40.68 0.72 -10.42
N ALA A 131 -40.41 1.90 -9.87
CA ALA A 131 -39.24 2.71 -10.19
C ALA A 131 -37.93 2.26 -9.49
N GLY A 132 -38.03 1.53 -8.37
CA GLY A 132 -36.87 1.06 -7.60
C GLY A 132 -36.27 -0.27 -8.07
N MET A 133 -36.94 -0.98 -8.99
CA MET A 133 -36.56 -2.35 -9.37
C MET A 133 -35.29 -2.38 -10.23
N ARG A 134 -35.09 -1.40 -11.13
CA ARG A 134 -33.88 -1.29 -11.98
C ARG A 134 -32.63 -0.90 -11.18
N GLY A 135 -32.77 0.03 -10.22
CA GLY A 135 -31.70 0.37 -9.28
C GLY A 135 -31.31 -0.80 -8.37
N ARG A 136 -32.29 -1.59 -7.90
CA ARG A 136 -32.07 -2.81 -7.10
C ARG A 136 -31.43 -3.94 -7.92
N PHE A 137 -31.80 -4.12 -9.18
CA PHE A 137 -31.19 -5.12 -10.07
C PHE A 137 -29.75 -4.76 -10.42
N ASN A 138 -29.45 -3.47 -10.63
CA ASN A 138 -28.09 -2.97 -10.86
C ASN A 138 -27.23 -3.06 -9.59
N ALA A 139 -27.77 -2.72 -8.41
CA ALA A 139 -27.10 -2.90 -7.12
C ALA A 139 -26.86 -4.38 -6.75
N TRP A 140 -27.77 -5.26 -7.18
CA TRP A 140 -27.66 -6.72 -6.99
C TRP A 140 -26.68 -7.38 -7.97
N LYS A 141 -26.62 -6.92 -9.23
CA LYS A 141 -25.56 -7.32 -10.17
C LYS A 141 -24.20 -6.80 -9.72
N SER A 142 -24.13 -5.54 -9.26
CA SER A 142 -22.88 -4.97 -8.74
C SER A 142 -22.42 -5.64 -7.45
N SER A 143 -23.32 -6.18 -6.62
CA SER A 143 -22.95 -6.93 -5.42
C SER A 143 -22.39 -8.33 -5.72
N ARG A 144 -22.70 -8.94 -6.88
CA ARG A 144 -22.24 -10.28 -7.28
C ARG A 144 -20.93 -10.31 -8.09
N ALA A 145 -20.61 -9.28 -8.86
CA ALA A 145 -19.49 -9.35 -9.79
C ALA A 145 -18.14 -8.93 -9.14
N TYR A 146 -17.45 -9.82 -8.43
CA TYR A 146 -16.00 -9.62 -8.23
C TYR A 146 -15.32 -9.91 -9.56
N PRO A 147 -14.60 -8.95 -10.16
CA PRO A 147 -14.00 -9.16 -11.47
C PRO A 147 -12.83 -10.15 -11.42
N GLY A 148 -12.53 -10.74 -12.57
CA GLY A 148 -11.43 -11.69 -12.74
C GLY A 148 -11.69 -13.05 -12.11
N HIS A 149 -10.63 -13.83 -12.01
CA HIS A 149 -10.67 -15.24 -11.67
C HIS A 149 -9.95 -15.49 -10.36
N TRP A 150 -10.64 -16.18 -9.46
CA TRP A 150 -10.12 -16.68 -8.20
C TRP A 150 -9.41 -18.01 -8.42
N TYR A 151 -8.27 -18.18 -7.75
CA TYR A 151 -7.47 -19.40 -7.85
C TYR A 151 -6.77 -19.71 -6.53
N VAL A 152 -6.45 -20.98 -6.35
CA VAL A 152 -5.65 -21.45 -5.22
C VAL A 152 -4.18 -21.17 -5.50
N LEU A 153 -3.51 -20.59 -4.52
CA LEU A 153 -2.08 -20.35 -4.56
C LEU A 153 -1.33 -21.66 -4.25
N PRO A 154 -0.28 -22.03 -5.01
CA PRO A 154 0.57 -23.17 -4.70
C PRO A 154 1.13 -23.12 -3.27
N GLU A 155 1.37 -24.26 -2.64
CA GLU A 155 2.07 -24.26 -1.36
C GLU A 155 3.55 -23.94 -1.57
N ILE A 156 4.11 -23.13 -0.66
CA ILE A 156 5.55 -22.87 -0.62
C ILE A 156 6.17 -24.08 0.05
N GLN A 157 7.23 -24.63 -0.55
CA GLN A 157 7.88 -25.85 -0.07
C GLN A 157 8.37 -25.70 1.38
N ALA A 158 7.96 -26.64 2.25
CA ALA A 158 8.32 -26.62 3.67
C ALA A 158 9.66 -27.30 3.97
N ASP A 159 10.06 -28.27 3.15
CA ASP A 159 11.33 -28.98 3.30
C ASP A 159 12.45 -28.21 2.58
N MET A 160 12.99 -27.21 3.26
CA MET A 160 14.17 -26.45 2.81
C MET A 160 15.40 -26.91 3.55
N ASP A 161 16.49 -27.17 2.84
CA ASP A 161 17.78 -27.38 3.49
C ASP A 161 18.51 -26.06 3.79
N ALA A 162 19.64 -26.15 4.51
CA ALA A 162 20.39 -24.97 4.91
C ALA A 162 21.03 -24.21 3.73
N LEU A 163 21.23 -24.86 2.58
CA LEU A 163 21.71 -24.24 1.37
C LEU A 163 20.58 -23.47 0.69
N ASP A 164 19.40 -24.09 0.55
CA ASP A 164 18.22 -23.45 -0.02
C ASP A 164 17.83 -22.18 0.77
N GLU A 165 17.85 -22.24 2.11
CA GLU A 165 17.59 -21.08 2.97
C GLU A 165 18.60 -19.94 2.73
N GLU A 166 19.87 -20.27 2.55
CA GLU A 166 20.92 -19.29 2.30
C GLU A 166 20.75 -18.64 0.92
N GLU A 167 20.44 -19.41 -0.11
CA GLU A 167 20.15 -18.89 -1.46
C GLU A 167 18.94 -17.95 -1.44
N LEU A 168 17.84 -18.34 -0.77
CA LEU A 168 16.70 -17.44 -0.58
C LEU A 168 17.10 -16.17 0.15
N ASN A 169 17.92 -16.24 1.20
CA ASN A 169 18.34 -15.05 1.93
C ASN A 169 19.19 -14.10 1.07
N GLN A 170 20.03 -14.64 0.18
CA GLN A 170 20.77 -13.81 -0.80
C GLN A 170 19.81 -13.08 -1.74
N GLU A 171 18.81 -13.78 -2.29
CA GLU A 171 17.80 -13.16 -3.16
C GLU A 171 16.95 -12.12 -2.42
N ARG A 172 16.55 -12.42 -1.17
CA ARG A 172 15.85 -11.45 -0.31
C ARG A 172 16.68 -10.18 -0.13
N ILE A 173 17.99 -10.32 0.12
CA ILE A 173 18.90 -9.19 0.24
C ILE A 173 18.97 -8.41 -1.07
N ARG A 174 19.12 -9.07 -2.22
CA ARG A 174 19.13 -8.41 -3.55
C ARG A 174 17.87 -7.58 -3.76
N VAL A 175 16.71 -8.12 -3.43
CA VAL A 175 15.44 -7.38 -3.52
C VAL A 175 15.42 -6.19 -2.55
N LEU A 176 15.85 -6.37 -1.30
CA LEU A 176 15.87 -5.30 -0.30
C LEU A 176 16.83 -4.18 -0.70
N VAL A 177 18.04 -4.50 -1.18
CA VAL A 177 18.99 -3.49 -1.66
C VAL A 177 18.43 -2.78 -2.88
N GLY A 178 17.81 -3.48 -3.83
CA GLY A 178 17.13 -2.85 -4.97
C GLY A 178 15.98 -1.92 -4.55
N ARG A 179 15.31 -2.21 -3.43
CA ARG A 179 14.21 -1.40 -2.88
C ARG A 179 14.70 -0.15 -2.14
N TYR A 180 15.72 -0.29 -1.30
CA TYR A 180 16.15 0.74 -0.36
C TYR A 180 17.46 1.45 -0.73
N GLY A 181 18.27 0.84 -1.59
CA GLY A 181 19.62 1.30 -1.94
C GLY A 181 20.65 1.02 -0.84
N VAL A 182 20.35 1.39 0.41
CA VAL A 182 21.19 1.09 1.58
C VAL A 182 20.38 0.35 2.64
N LEU A 183 20.95 -0.75 3.14
CA LEU A 183 20.38 -1.57 4.19
C LEU A 183 21.06 -1.31 5.53
N PHE A 184 20.24 -1.08 6.55
CA PHE A 184 20.64 -0.98 7.95
C PHE A 184 19.54 -1.58 8.82
N ARG A 185 19.81 -1.76 10.12
CA ARG A 185 18.91 -2.52 10.99
C ARG A 185 17.51 -1.92 11.05
N GLU A 186 17.40 -0.61 11.15
CA GLU A 186 16.15 0.10 11.36
C GLU A 186 15.26 0.13 10.10
N VAL A 187 15.83 0.16 8.89
CA VAL A 187 15.02 0.10 7.65
C VAL A 187 14.36 -1.27 7.49
N LEU A 188 15.03 -2.35 7.92
CA LEU A 188 14.49 -3.72 7.85
C LEU A 188 13.51 -4.03 9.00
N ALA A 189 13.35 -3.16 9.99
CA ALA A 189 12.49 -3.44 11.14
C ALA A 189 11.00 -3.62 10.75
N GLN A 190 10.58 -2.99 9.65
CA GLN A 190 9.21 -3.01 9.14
C GLN A 190 8.96 -4.12 8.11
N GLU A 191 9.99 -4.89 7.75
CA GLU A 191 9.88 -6.00 6.80
C GLU A 191 9.34 -7.29 7.47
N LEU A 192 9.00 -8.26 6.63
CA LEU A 192 8.62 -9.61 7.05
C LEU A 192 9.69 -10.22 7.96
N PRO A 193 9.33 -11.07 8.94
CA PRO A 193 10.29 -11.65 9.89
C PRO A 193 11.55 -12.26 9.25
N CYS A 194 11.40 -13.00 8.15
CA CYS A 194 12.51 -13.60 7.39
C CYS A 194 13.42 -12.59 6.67
N MET A 195 12.97 -11.34 6.54
CA MET A 195 13.69 -10.23 5.91
C MET A 195 14.23 -9.21 6.91
N ARG A 196 14.10 -9.48 8.20
CA ARG A 196 14.64 -8.60 9.24
C ARG A 196 16.14 -8.80 9.43
N TRP A 197 16.78 -7.79 10.01
CA TRP A 197 18.22 -7.77 10.25
C TRP A 197 18.77 -9.07 10.85
N GLY A 198 18.15 -9.61 11.90
CA GLY A 198 18.62 -10.83 12.56
C GLY A 198 18.63 -12.07 11.66
N ALA A 199 17.67 -12.18 10.74
CA ALA A 199 17.58 -13.29 9.79
C ALA A 199 18.64 -13.17 8.69
N LEU A 200 18.90 -11.96 8.21
CA LEU A 200 19.73 -11.71 7.03
C LEU A 200 21.20 -11.36 7.34
N PHE A 201 21.56 -10.99 8.58
CA PHE A 201 22.87 -10.42 8.89
C PHE A 201 24.06 -11.32 8.54
N LYS A 202 23.94 -12.64 8.74
CA LYS A 202 25.01 -13.58 8.38
C LYS A 202 25.23 -13.62 6.87
N THR A 203 24.15 -13.67 6.11
CA THR A 203 24.16 -13.68 4.64
C THR A 203 24.66 -12.35 4.09
N LEU A 204 24.26 -11.20 4.69
CA LEU A 204 24.81 -9.87 4.37
C LEU A 204 26.34 -9.85 4.49
N ARG A 205 26.89 -10.39 5.59
CA ARG A 205 28.34 -10.44 5.78
C ARG A 205 29.05 -11.36 4.79
N ARG A 206 28.41 -12.47 4.38
CA ARG A 206 28.94 -13.37 3.34
C ARG A 206 28.94 -12.69 1.97
N MET A 207 27.86 -12.01 1.60
CA MET A 207 27.75 -11.25 0.35
C MET A 207 28.76 -10.10 0.29
N GLU A 208 29.05 -9.46 1.43
CA GLU A 208 30.15 -8.48 1.53
C GLU A 208 31.52 -9.12 1.27
N LEU A 209 31.82 -10.27 1.89
CA LEU A 209 33.08 -10.98 1.66
C LEU A 209 33.22 -11.48 0.22
N ALA A 210 32.10 -11.79 -0.44
CA ALA A 210 32.06 -12.13 -1.86
C ALA A 210 32.21 -10.91 -2.79
N GLY A 211 32.18 -9.68 -2.24
CA GLY A 211 32.29 -8.44 -3.00
C GLY A 211 31.00 -8.01 -3.71
N GLU A 212 29.87 -8.66 -3.43
CA GLU A 212 28.56 -8.26 -3.97
C GLU A 212 28.03 -7.01 -3.25
N LEU A 213 28.34 -6.89 -1.96
CA LEU A 213 28.00 -5.74 -1.13
C LEU A 213 29.25 -5.04 -0.62
N VAL A 214 29.10 -3.74 -0.37
CA VAL A 214 30.06 -2.91 0.35
C VAL A 214 29.44 -2.48 1.67
N THR A 215 30.26 -2.47 2.72
CA THR A 215 29.82 -2.13 4.08
C THR A 215 30.55 -0.89 4.57
N GLY A 216 29.85 -0.01 5.27
CA GLY A 216 30.43 1.21 5.83
C GLY A 216 29.45 2.00 6.69
N TYR A 217 29.79 3.25 6.94
CA TYR A 217 28.95 4.26 7.59
C TYR A 217 28.65 5.35 6.56
N PHE A 218 27.58 5.17 5.78
CA PHE A 218 27.25 6.08 4.67
C PHE A 218 26.42 7.27 5.12
N PHE A 219 25.55 7.07 6.12
CA PHE A 219 24.74 8.13 6.73
C PHE A 219 25.14 8.37 8.18
N GLU A 220 25.20 9.65 8.56
CA GLU A 220 25.32 10.11 9.94
C GLU A 220 24.06 9.76 10.75
N ASP A 221 24.19 9.67 12.07
CA ASP A 221 23.09 9.38 13.03
C ASP A 221 22.35 8.04 12.85
N ILE A 222 22.82 7.16 11.96
CA ILE A 222 22.35 5.77 11.84
C ILE A 222 23.37 4.84 12.52
N PRO A 223 22.99 4.16 13.62
CA PRO A 223 23.91 3.30 14.35
C PRO A 223 24.18 1.98 13.62
N GLY A 224 25.40 1.48 13.77
CA GLY A 224 25.78 0.15 13.28
C GLY A 224 26.19 0.12 11.81
N LEU A 225 26.37 -1.10 11.29
CA LEU A 225 26.83 -1.32 9.92
C LEU A 225 25.72 -1.02 8.91
N GLN A 226 26.11 -0.43 7.78
CA GLN A 226 25.24 -0.17 6.65
C GLN A 226 25.79 -0.92 5.44
N PHE A 227 24.93 -1.61 4.69
CA PHE A 227 25.28 -2.41 3.52
C PHE A 227 24.66 -1.80 2.26
N THR A 228 25.39 -1.76 1.16
CA THR A 228 24.88 -1.30 -0.14
C THR A 228 25.60 -2.02 -1.27
N THR A 229 25.14 -1.88 -2.51
CA THR A 229 25.92 -2.27 -3.69
C THR A 229 26.76 -1.10 -4.18
N SER A 230 27.85 -1.36 -4.89
CA SER A 230 28.65 -0.29 -5.50
C SER A 230 27.82 0.61 -6.43
N ALA A 231 26.89 0.02 -7.21
CA ALA A 231 26.00 0.77 -8.09
C ALA A 231 25.01 1.68 -7.33
N ALA A 232 24.47 1.21 -6.21
CA ALA A 232 23.61 2.04 -5.37
C ALA A 232 24.42 3.18 -4.74
N LEU A 233 25.64 2.91 -4.27
CA LEU A 233 26.54 3.93 -3.72
C LEU A 233 26.86 5.03 -4.74
N GLU A 234 27.18 4.67 -6.00
CA GLU A 234 27.37 5.63 -7.08
C GLU A 234 26.15 6.53 -7.29
N THR A 235 24.94 5.95 -7.17
CA THR A 235 23.69 6.71 -7.26
C THR A 235 23.55 7.70 -6.10
N PHE A 236 23.90 7.32 -4.87
CA PHE A 236 23.84 8.20 -3.69
C PHE A 236 24.90 9.31 -3.72
N LEU A 237 26.05 9.07 -4.36
CA LEU A 237 27.11 10.06 -4.56
C LEU A 237 26.81 11.01 -5.73
N GLY A 238 25.80 10.69 -6.55
CA GLY A 238 25.34 11.53 -7.64
C GLY A 238 24.64 12.82 -7.18
N PRO A 239 24.34 13.75 -8.10
CA PRO A 239 23.63 14.96 -7.77
C PRO A 239 22.21 14.65 -7.30
N MET A 240 21.83 15.20 -6.15
CA MET A 240 20.48 15.09 -5.62
C MET A 240 19.54 16.08 -6.32
N PRO A 241 18.26 15.73 -6.56
CA PRO A 241 17.30 16.63 -7.18
C PRO A 241 16.78 17.65 -6.15
N GLU A 242 17.60 18.66 -5.83
CA GLU A 242 17.35 19.63 -4.76
C GLU A 242 16.05 20.44 -4.94
N GLU A 243 15.65 20.69 -6.18
CA GLU A 243 14.44 21.47 -6.51
C GLU A 243 13.21 20.59 -6.77
N SER A 244 13.31 19.26 -6.59
CA SER A 244 12.18 18.38 -6.85
C SER A 244 11.12 18.49 -5.75
N ILE A 245 9.88 18.75 -6.16
CA ILE A 245 8.73 18.76 -5.26
C ILE A 245 8.02 17.43 -5.38
N PHE A 246 7.91 16.72 -4.25
CA PHE A 246 7.25 15.43 -4.22
C PHE A 246 6.59 15.16 -2.87
N TRP A 247 5.65 14.22 -2.85
CA TRP A 247 4.98 13.85 -1.61
C TRP A 247 4.73 12.35 -1.53
N LEU A 248 4.62 11.88 -0.29
CA LEU A 248 4.40 10.48 0.06
C LEU A 248 3.27 10.38 1.09
N ASN A 249 2.52 9.29 1.07
CA ASN A 249 1.73 8.93 2.24
C ASN A 249 2.68 8.40 3.33
N ALA A 250 2.41 8.67 4.60
CA ALA A 250 3.24 8.18 5.69
C ALA A 250 3.34 6.64 5.70
N THR A 251 2.32 5.92 5.23
CA THR A 251 2.33 4.45 5.11
C THR A 251 2.97 3.93 3.81
N ASP A 252 3.48 4.82 2.94
CA ASP A 252 4.24 4.41 1.76
C ASP A 252 5.47 3.57 2.16
N PRO A 253 5.88 2.56 1.39
CA PRO A 253 7.07 1.77 1.70
C PRO A 253 8.39 2.57 1.73
N ALA A 254 8.47 3.68 0.99
CA ALA A 254 9.64 4.56 0.99
C ALA A 254 9.64 5.58 2.15
N SER A 255 8.56 5.64 2.93
CA SER A 255 8.41 6.60 4.02
C SER A 255 9.08 6.07 5.30
N PHE A 256 9.96 6.89 5.87
CA PHE A 256 10.56 6.67 7.19
C PHE A 256 9.68 7.16 8.36
N CYS A 257 8.44 7.58 8.10
CA CYS A 257 7.51 7.94 9.18
C CYS A 257 7.35 6.78 10.17
N GLY A 258 7.27 7.11 11.46
CA GLY A 258 7.25 6.11 12.53
C GLY A 258 8.58 5.38 12.75
N SER A 259 9.69 5.85 12.17
CA SER A 259 11.03 5.37 12.51
C SER A 259 11.36 5.70 13.97
N GLU A 260 12.06 4.78 14.62
CA GLU A 260 12.59 4.97 15.99
C GLU A 260 13.99 5.59 15.99
N LEU A 261 14.56 5.90 14.81
CA LEU A 261 15.83 6.63 14.71
C LEU A 261 15.65 8.05 15.28
N PRO A 262 16.45 8.48 16.26
CA PRO A 262 16.28 9.78 16.94
C PRO A 262 16.14 10.97 15.98
N ALA A 263 17.07 11.10 15.02
CA ALA A 263 17.07 12.20 14.04
C ALA A 263 15.79 12.27 13.18
N LEU A 264 15.17 11.11 12.90
CA LEU A 264 13.94 11.03 12.10
C LEU A 264 12.68 11.10 12.97
N LYS A 265 12.73 10.59 14.20
CA LYS A 265 11.60 10.54 15.13
C LYS A 265 11.16 11.94 15.57
N GLU A 266 12.11 12.86 15.69
CA GLU A 266 11.82 14.25 16.05
C GLU A 266 11.23 15.05 14.89
N THR A 267 11.56 14.68 13.65
CA THR A 267 11.22 15.45 12.45
C THR A 267 10.01 14.92 11.71
N LEU A 268 9.84 13.59 11.65
CA LEU A 268 8.79 12.90 10.90
C LEU A 268 7.58 12.53 11.76
N PRO A 269 6.36 12.58 11.21
CA PRO A 269 5.16 12.22 11.94
C PRO A 269 5.05 10.70 12.16
N ARG A 270 4.02 10.31 12.92
CA ARG A 270 3.62 8.91 13.07
C ARG A 270 3.21 8.31 11.72
N ARG A 271 3.46 7.01 11.56
CA ARG A 271 3.08 6.22 10.38
C ARG A 271 1.59 5.88 10.39
N LEU A 272 0.74 6.85 10.03
CA LEU A 272 -0.71 6.69 10.03
C LEU A 272 -1.30 6.86 8.63
N GLN A 273 -2.34 6.08 8.34
CA GLN A 273 -3.12 6.24 7.12
C GLN A 273 -3.71 7.67 7.06
N GLY A 274 -3.68 8.26 5.87
CA GLY A 274 -4.14 9.63 5.64
C GLY A 274 -3.18 10.72 6.13
N THR A 275 -2.00 10.36 6.63
CA THR A 275 -0.91 11.33 6.82
C THR A 275 -0.09 11.44 5.53
N HIS A 276 0.23 12.65 5.09
CA HIS A 276 1.02 12.92 3.89
C HIS A 276 2.18 13.83 4.25
N ILE A 277 3.36 13.55 3.69
CA ILE A 277 4.58 14.34 3.86
C ILE A 277 4.97 14.89 2.49
N VAL A 278 5.23 16.19 2.42
CA VAL A 278 5.62 16.89 1.20
C VAL A 278 7.05 17.39 1.37
N TYR A 279 7.88 17.08 0.38
CA TYR A 279 9.28 17.47 0.33
C TYR A 279 9.53 18.42 -0.84
N HIS A 280 10.44 19.36 -0.60
CA HIS A 280 11.15 20.10 -1.63
C HIS A 280 12.63 19.73 -1.50
N GLY A 281 13.11 18.87 -2.41
CA GLY A 281 14.40 18.20 -2.29
C GLY A 281 14.46 17.36 -1.01
N ALA A 282 15.44 17.64 -0.15
CA ALA A 282 15.55 16.99 1.16
C ALA A 282 14.72 17.67 2.26
N ARG A 283 14.14 18.85 2.01
CA ARG A 283 13.45 19.64 3.03
C ARG A 283 12.00 19.20 3.16
N LEU A 284 11.58 18.85 4.37
CA LEU A 284 10.16 18.62 4.68
C LEU A 284 9.42 19.96 4.77
N VAL A 285 8.50 20.22 3.84
CA VAL A 285 7.80 21.50 3.71
C VAL A 285 6.36 21.48 4.22
N ILE A 286 5.64 20.35 4.07
CA ILE A 286 4.29 20.19 4.61
C ILE A 286 4.13 18.80 5.25
N VAL A 287 3.50 18.76 6.43
CA VAL A 287 2.92 17.54 7.00
C VAL A 287 1.40 17.70 7.06
N SER A 288 0.68 16.85 6.37
CA SER A 288 -0.78 16.79 6.38
C SER A 288 -1.23 15.59 7.20
N LYS A 289 -2.09 15.78 8.21
CA LYS A 289 -2.62 14.71 9.06
C LYS A 289 -4.11 14.53 8.81
N GLY A 290 -4.60 13.29 8.94
CA GLY A 290 -6.03 12.99 8.87
C GLY A 290 -6.69 13.31 7.52
N ASN A 291 -6.00 13.06 6.40
CA ASN A 291 -6.42 13.42 5.03
C ASN A 291 -6.61 14.93 4.81
N GLY A 292 -5.71 15.76 5.35
CA GLY A 292 -5.80 17.22 5.21
C GLY A 292 -6.52 17.93 6.33
N LYS A 293 -6.93 17.21 7.38
CA LYS A 293 -7.60 17.77 8.55
C LYS A 293 -6.75 18.78 9.31
N GLU A 294 -5.47 18.48 9.48
CA GLU A 294 -4.49 19.36 10.11
C GLU A 294 -3.29 19.49 9.18
N LEU A 295 -2.81 20.72 8.97
CA LEU A 295 -1.64 21.00 8.15
C LEU A 295 -0.55 21.65 8.99
N GLU A 296 0.67 21.16 8.87
CA GLU A 296 1.88 21.80 9.38
C GLU A 296 2.73 22.24 8.19
N ILE A 297 2.72 23.53 7.90
CA ILE A 297 3.45 24.17 6.81
C ILE A 297 4.70 24.83 7.38
N ARG A 298 5.87 24.38 6.92
CA ARG A 298 7.20 24.76 7.44
C ARG A 298 7.90 25.82 6.58
N VAL A 299 7.18 26.44 5.66
CA VAL A 299 7.67 27.45 4.72
C VAL A 299 6.86 28.74 4.88
N PRO A 300 7.44 29.93 4.69
CA PRO A 300 6.69 31.19 4.75
C PRO A 300 5.57 31.28 3.70
N VAL A 301 4.55 32.10 3.97
CA VAL A 301 3.38 32.30 3.09
C VAL A 301 3.77 32.91 1.75
N GLU A 302 4.85 33.68 1.72
CA GLU A 302 5.39 34.37 0.54
C GLU A 302 6.25 33.47 -0.35
N SER A 303 6.41 32.19 -0.01
CA SER A 303 7.21 31.25 -0.78
C SER A 303 6.60 31.02 -2.16
N LEU A 304 7.41 31.18 -3.22
CA LEU A 304 6.95 31.07 -4.61
C LEU A 304 6.40 29.67 -4.95
N ASP A 305 7.03 28.62 -4.41
CA ASP A 305 6.67 27.22 -4.68
C ASP A 305 5.53 26.69 -3.80
N LEU A 306 5.00 27.53 -2.90
CA LEU A 306 3.94 27.14 -1.96
C LEU A 306 2.71 26.54 -2.65
N PRO A 307 2.24 27.05 -3.80
CA PRO A 307 1.14 26.44 -4.54
C PRO A 307 1.39 24.97 -4.91
N ASP A 308 2.61 24.65 -5.36
CA ASP A 308 2.97 23.32 -5.85
C ASP A 308 3.04 22.27 -4.72
N TYR A 309 3.29 22.71 -3.47
CA TYR A 309 3.30 21.83 -2.32
C TYR A 309 1.93 21.21 -2.00
N PHE A 310 0.83 21.78 -2.53
CA PHE A 310 -0.53 21.26 -2.32
C PHE A 310 -0.96 20.18 -3.33
N GLY A 311 -0.08 19.73 -4.23
CA GLY A 311 -0.40 18.68 -5.21
C GLY A 311 -0.93 17.36 -4.62
N PHE A 312 -0.66 17.08 -3.34
CA PHE A 312 -1.27 15.93 -2.65
C PHE A 312 -2.79 16.09 -2.47
N MET A 313 -3.28 17.31 -2.20
CA MET A 313 -4.71 17.58 -2.05
C MET A 313 -5.44 17.43 -3.37
N GLU A 314 -4.86 17.97 -4.46
CA GLU A 314 -5.38 17.78 -5.81
C GLU A 314 -5.53 16.30 -6.13
N HIS A 315 -4.49 15.51 -5.85
CA HIS A 315 -4.54 14.07 -6.03
C HIS A 315 -5.65 13.41 -5.20
N LEU A 316 -5.80 13.77 -3.92
CA LEU A 316 -6.86 13.20 -3.07
C LEU A 316 -8.27 13.52 -3.60
N LEU A 317 -8.48 14.72 -4.14
CA LEU A 317 -9.75 15.18 -4.70
C LEU A 317 -10.04 14.62 -6.11
N ALA A 318 -9.00 14.30 -6.89
CA ALA A 318 -9.13 13.97 -8.31
C ALA A 318 -8.70 12.55 -8.70
N ARG A 319 -8.14 11.74 -7.78
CA ARG A 319 -7.67 10.38 -8.07
C ARG A 319 -8.77 9.50 -8.68
N SER A 320 -8.36 8.60 -9.59
CA SER A 320 -9.28 7.73 -10.33
C SER A 320 -10.03 6.72 -9.46
N PHE A 321 -9.50 6.38 -8.29
CA PHE A 321 -10.08 5.42 -7.37
C PHE A 321 -10.37 6.06 -6.01
N MET A 322 -11.64 6.04 -5.59
CA MET A 322 -12.16 6.65 -4.36
C MET A 322 -11.69 8.09 -4.11
N PRO A 323 -11.93 9.05 -5.04
CA PRO A 323 -11.63 10.46 -4.78
C PRO A 323 -12.39 10.96 -3.55
N LEU A 324 -11.77 11.86 -2.78
CA LEU A 324 -12.46 12.54 -1.70
C LEU A 324 -13.40 13.60 -2.29
N PRO A 325 -14.66 13.67 -1.84
CA PRO A 325 -15.58 14.70 -2.32
C PRO A 325 -15.14 16.11 -1.89
N SER A 326 -14.48 16.20 -0.74
CA SER A 326 -13.88 17.43 -0.21
C SER A 326 -12.82 17.10 0.85
N ILE A 327 -11.99 18.09 1.17
CA ILE A 327 -11.02 18.05 2.25
C ILE A 327 -11.39 19.13 3.27
N ALA A 328 -11.75 18.71 4.48
CA ALA A 328 -12.05 19.63 5.58
C ALA A 328 -10.80 19.86 6.42
N ILE A 329 -10.26 21.08 6.36
CA ILE A 329 -9.07 21.55 7.07
C ILE A 329 -9.54 22.30 8.32
N GLU A 330 -9.22 21.79 9.50
CA GLU A 330 -9.56 22.42 10.78
C GLU A 330 -8.45 23.35 11.24
N THR A 331 -7.19 22.91 11.13
CA THR A 331 -6.04 23.69 11.63
C THR A 331 -4.89 23.76 10.63
N ILE A 332 -4.19 24.89 10.65
CA ILE A 332 -2.93 25.12 9.93
C ILE A 332 -1.94 25.71 10.93
N ASN A 333 -0.80 25.04 11.15
CA ASN A 333 0.23 25.42 12.13
C ASN A 333 -0.32 25.61 13.56
N GLY A 334 -1.33 24.82 13.93
CA GLY A 334 -1.98 24.88 15.26
C GLY A 334 -3.04 25.98 15.40
N GLU A 335 -3.18 26.87 14.42
CA GLU A 335 -4.22 27.89 14.38
C GLU A 335 -5.43 27.41 13.57
N ARG A 336 -6.60 28.02 13.77
CA ARG A 336 -7.79 27.69 12.96
C ARG A 336 -7.51 28.01 11.49
N ALA A 337 -7.86 27.07 10.60
CA ALA A 337 -7.61 27.23 9.16
C ALA A 337 -8.24 28.51 8.59
N ALA A 338 -9.42 28.91 9.08
CA ALA A 338 -10.13 30.10 8.62
C ALA A 338 -9.45 31.44 8.98
N SER A 339 -8.59 31.46 10.01
CA SER A 339 -7.80 32.64 10.39
C SER A 339 -6.35 32.58 9.93
N SER A 340 -5.97 31.48 9.28
CA SER A 340 -4.60 31.23 8.88
C SER A 340 -4.20 32.10 7.68
N PRO A 341 -2.98 32.66 7.64
CA PRO A 341 -2.52 33.44 6.48
C PRO A 341 -2.36 32.58 5.21
N TYR A 342 -2.31 31.25 5.33
CA TYR A 342 -2.27 30.32 4.21
C TYR A 342 -3.63 30.11 3.53
N LEU A 343 -4.72 30.65 4.08
CA LEU A 343 -6.06 30.52 3.50
C LEU A 343 -6.14 31.11 2.09
N SER A 344 -5.50 32.25 1.85
CA SER A 344 -5.48 32.92 0.53
C SER A 344 -4.90 32.02 -0.57
N ILE A 345 -3.87 31.24 -0.25
CA ILE A 345 -3.28 30.26 -1.17
C ILE A 345 -4.26 29.13 -1.45
N LEU A 346 -4.92 28.60 -0.41
CA LEU A 346 -5.94 27.56 -0.59
C LEU A 346 -7.10 28.03 -1.46
N GLU A 347 -7.58 29.27 -1.28
CA GLU A 347 -8.61 29.90 -2.11
C GLU A 347 -8.16 30.12 -3.56
N SER A 348 -6.86 30.33 -3.78
CA SER A 348 -6.31 30.48 -5.13
C SER A 348 -6.27 29.16 -5.90
N LEU A 349 -6.10 28.04 -5.20
CA LEU A 349 -5.93 26.70 -5.77
C LEU A 349 -7.24 25.92 -5.89
N PHE A 350 -8.06 25.96 -4.84
CA PHE A 350 -9.25 25.13 -4.69
C PHE A 350 -10.52 25.99 -4.65
N GLU A 351 -11.66 25.38 -4.93
CA GLU A 351 -12.92 26.00 -4.54
C GLU A 351 -13.08 25.81 -3.02
N VAL A 352 -13.14 26.91 -2.28
CA VAL A 352 -13.08 26.89 -0.81
C VAL A 352 -14.38 27.42 -0.21
N ALA A 353 -14.93 26.66 0.74
CA ALA A 353 -15.97 27.14 1.64
C ALA A 353 -15.40 27.26 3.06
N ALA A 354 -15.24 28.49 3.54
CA ALA A 354 -14.76 28.78 4.89
C ALA A 354 -15.94 28.93 5.87
N ASP A 355 -15.85 28.20 6.98
CA ASP A 355 -16.68 28.35 8.18
C ASP A 355 -15.77 28.77 9.34
N TRP A 356 -16.33 29.30 10.42
CA TRP A 356 -15.56 29.80 11.58
C TRP A 356 -14.67 28.72 12.22
N ASN A 357 -15.03 27.44 12.05
CA ASN A 357 -14.30 26.32 12.66
C ASN A 357 -13.46 25.51 11.66
N LYS A 358 -13.69 25.62 10.35
CA LYS A 358 -12.98 24.83 9.34
C LYS A 358 -13.06 25.44 7.95
N VAL A 359 -12.09 25.09 7.12
CA VAL A 359 -12.02 25.44 5.70
C VAL A 359 -12.24 24.17 4.90
N THR A 360 -13.24 24.14 4.03
CA THR A 360 -13.52 22.97 3.19
C THR A 360 -13.09 23.24 1.77
N ALA A 361 -12.09 22.50 1.30
CA ALA A 361 -11.58 22.58 -0.07
C ALA A 361 -12.25 21.52 -0.96
N TYR A 362 -12.69 21.97 -2.13
CA TYR A 362 -13.29 21.15 -3.20
C TYR A 362 -12.41 21.19 -4.44
N LYS A 363 -12.58 20.19 -5.31
CA LYS A 363 -11.97 20.21 -6.64
C LYS A 363 -12.55 21.40 -7.41
N ARG A 364 -11.69 22.24 -7.97
CA ARG A 364 -12.12 23.31 -8.87
C ARG A 364 -12.73 22.70 -10.14
N ALA A 365 -13.91 23.21 -10.53
CA ALA A 365 -14.68 22.71 -11.67
C ALA A 365 -13.93 22.82 -13.00
#